data_AF-K6ZJ53-F1
#
_entry.id   AF-K6ZJ53-F1
#
_cell.length_a   1.000
_cell.length_b   1.000
_cell.length_c   1.000
_cell.angle_alpha   90.00
_cell.angle_beta   90.00
_cell.angle_gamma   90.00
#
_symmetry.space_group_name_H-M   'P 1'
#
loop_
_entity.id
_entity.type
_entity.pdbx_description
1 polymer ?
#
loop_
_entity_poly.entity_id
_entity_poly.type
_entity_poly.pdbx_seq_one_letter_code
_entity_poly.pdbx_strand_id
1 'polypeptide(L)'
;MIANNAEVTNPIQACNDIFIRPSDVFKALSLKDNWSWIPFILVAVISALPAYLYFGVVDYDWYIDTQLALSMPDASPAELENMRSLSGTGESAAGFALFGAPVYLIMVSAVLGLYYTLVTKNDEKSIHSFFDWYGAQWWFMMPTLIASVISLGLILLLEPGAQVSQSVLSPTSLSYIFAVEPSNEWFNFMSYLRIETIWTIYLGAICLRQWTNFSNKKSIVFAAIPSVIILTISLIWTLSQLS
;
A
#
# COMPACT_ATOMS: atom_id res chain seq x y z
N MET A 1 -34.18 2.99 19.70
CA MET A 1 -33.01 3.79 20.16
C MET A 1 -32.28 4.28 18.94
N ILE A 2 -32.34 5.57 18.65
CA ILE A 2 -31.51 6.19 17.63
C ILE A 2 -30.14 6.31 18.29
N ALA A 3 -29.14 5.55 17.83
CA ALA A 3 -27.77 5.74 18.28
C ALA A 3 -27.44 7.21 18.04
N ASN A 4 -27.12 7.93 19.12
CA ASN A 4 -26.66 9.31 19.05
C ASN A 4 -25.26 9.23 18.43
N ASN A 5 -25.24 9.19 17.09
CA ASN A 5 -24.03 9.04 16.31
C ASN A 5 -23.26 10.35 16.47
N ALA A 6 -22.39 10.41 17.48
CA ALA A 6 -21.55 11.57 17.75
C ALA A 6 -20.89 12.02 16.44
N GLU A 7 -21.04 13.31 16.13
CA GLU A 7 -20.49 13.94 14.93
C GLU A 7 -18.97 13.74 14.90
N VAL A 8 -18.39 13.57 13.71
CA VAL A 8 -16.94 13.53 13.55
C VAL A 8 -16.44 14.98 13.60
N THR A 9 -15.77 15.35 14.67
CA THR A 9 -15.48 16.77 14.98
C THR A 9 -14.07 17.21 14.60
N ASN A 10 -13.13 16.28 14.47
CA ASN A 10 -11.72 16.57 14.20
C ASN A 10 -11.03 15.41 13.45
N PRO A 11 -9.90 15.67 12.77
CA PRO A 11 -9.27 14.66 11.92
C PRO A 11 -8.59 13.52 12.71
N ILE A 12 -8.19 13.73 13.96
CA ILE A 12 -7.63 12.66 14.81
C ILE A 12 -8.71 11.65 15.17
N GLN A 13 -9.89 12.14 15.58
CA GLN A 13 -11.08 11.31 15.78
C GLN A 13 -11.43 10.57 14.48
N ALA A 14 -11.43 11.26 13.34
CA ALA A 14 -11.72 10.67 12.04
C ALA A 14 -10.78 9.51 11.68
N CYS A 15 -9.49 9.58 12.05
CA CYS A 15 -8.54 8.49 11.82
C CYS A 15 -8.85 7.21 12.61
N ASN A 16 -9.55 7.31 13.74
CA ASN A 16 -10.06 6.13 14.45
C ASN A 16 -11.42 5.70 13.89
N ASP A 17 -12.31 6.67 13.70
CA ASP A 17 -13.67 6.46 13.23
C ASP A 17 -13.73 5.88 11.81
N ILE A 18 -12.69 6.04 10.98
CA ILE A 18 -12.62 5.46 9.63
C ILE A 18 -12.75 3.92 9.64
N PHE A 19 -12.30 3.26 10.71
CA PHE A 19 -12.34 1.80 10.83
C PHE A 19 -13.70 1.27 11.29
N ILE A 20 -14.49 2.10 11.98
CA ILE A 20 -15.73 1.68 12.64
C ILE A 20 -16.97 2.26 11.95
N ARG A 21 -16.87 3.52 11.52
CA ARG A 21 -17.97 4.32 10.98
C ARG A 21 -17.54 5.19 9.78
N PRO A 22 -16.92 4.59 8.74
CA PRO A 22 -16.34 5.34 7.60
C PRO A 22 -17.34 6.23 6.87
N SER A 23 -18.63 5.86 6.86
CA SER A 23 -19.69 6.67 6.28
C SER A 23 -19.75 8.07 6.89
N ASP A 24 -19.62 8.20 8.21
CA ASP A 24 -19.72 9.49 8.90
C ASP A 24 -18.45 10.31 8.69
N VAL A 25 -17.30 9.64 8.61
CA VAL A 25 -16.02 10.27 8.25
C VAL A 25 -16.07 10.87 6.85
N PHE A 26 -16.48 10.11 5.82
CA PHE A 26 -16.53 10.64 4.46
C PHE A 26 -17.59 11.74 4.27
N LYS A 27 -18.68 11.73 5.04
CA LYS A 27 -19.60 12.87 5.09
C LYS A 27 -18.92 14.11 5.67
N ALA A 28 -18.22 13.99 6.79
CA ALA A 28 -17.47 15.11 7.36
C ALA A 28 -16.41 15.64 6.38
N LEU A 29 -15.67 14.75 5.72
CA LEU A 29 -14.65 15.11 4.74
C LEU A 29 -15.20 15.84 3.51
N SER A 30 -16.44 15.59 3.10
CA SER A 30 -17.07 16.37 2.00
C SER A 30 -17.35 17.84 2.35
N LEU A 31 -17.25 18.21 3.62
CA LEU A 31 -17.57 19.54 4.13
C LEU A 31 -16.37 20.24 4.79
N LYS A 32 -15.26 19.52 5.00
CA LYS A 32 -14.12 19.99 5.78
C LYS A 32 -12.84 19.91 4.97
N ASP A 33 -12.23 21.07 4.75
CA ASP A 33 -10.95 21.16 4.07
C ASP A 33 -9.81 20.73 5.00
N ASN A 34 -8.69 20.32 4.41
CA ASN A 34 -7.42 20.09 5.11
C ASN A 34 -7.51 19.08 6.26
N TRP A 35 -8.33 18.04 6.19
CA TRP A 35 -8.27 16.95 7.19
C TRP A 35 -7.32 15.83 6.78
N SER A 36 -7.05 15.71 5.48
CA SER A 36 -6.24 14.62 4.91
C SER A 36 -4.74 14.71 5.20
N TRP A 37 -4.23 15.80 5.80
CA TRP A 37 -2.81 15.85 6.21
C TRP A 37 -2.49 14.91 7.37
N ILE A 38 -3.44 14.64 8.27
CA ILE A 38 -3.25 13.68 9.36
C ILE A 38 -3.02 12.26 8.82
N PRO A 39 -3.94 11.66 8.05
CA PRO A 39 -3.72 10.33 7.49
C PRO A 39 -2.54 10.32 6.50
N PHE A 40 -2.27 11.42 5.79
CA PHE A 40 -1.07 11.53 4.95
C PHE A 40 0.21 11.30 5.77
N ILE A 41 0.39 12.04 6.88
CA ILE A 41 1.58 11.88 7.73
C ILE A 41 1.63 10.48 8.33
N LEU A 42 0.51 9.96 8.82
CA LEU A 42 0.44 8.62 9.40
C LEU A 42 0.87 7.56 8.39
N VAL A 43 0.27 7.56 7.19
CA VAL A 43 0.58 6.60 6.11
C VAL A 43 2.02 6.78 5.63
N ALA A 44 2.46 7.99 5.34
CA ALA A 44 3.81 8.24 4.85
C ALA A 44 4.88 7.78 5.83
N VAL A 45 4.75 8.12 7.12
CA VAL A 45 5.75 7.78 8.13
C VAL A 45 5.67 6.30 8.48
N ILE A 46 4.50 5.80 8.89
CA ILE A 46 4.37 4.43 9.43
C ILE A 46 4.64 3.39 8.35
N SER A 47 4.26 3.63 7.09
CA SER A 47 4.53 2.68 6.01
C SER A 47 5.99 2.66 5.54
N ALA A 48 6.79 3.69 5.82
CA ALA A 48 8.22 3.73 5.47
C ALA A 48 9.11 3.04 6.50
N LEU A 49 8.71 3.06 7.78
CA LEU A 49 9.51 2.52 8.88
C LEU A 49 9.89 1.04 8.75
N PRO A 50 8.99 0.11 8.32
CA PRO A 50 9.36 -1.29 8.19
C PRO A 50 10.54 -1.51 7.24
N ALA A 51 10.52 -0.88 6.07
CA ALA A 51 11.57 -1.04 5.08
C ALA A 51 12.90 -0.44 5.54
N TYR A 52 12.85 0.72 6.21
CA TYR A 52 14.02 1.32 6.85
C TYR A 52 14.64 0.38 7.89
N LEU A 53 13.83 -0.19 8.79
CA LEU A 53 14.32 -1.10 9.83
C LEU A 53 14.81 -2.42 9.25
N TYR A 54 14.12 -2.97 8.26
CA TYR A 54 14.51 -4.22 7.59
C TYR A 54 15.93 -4.12 7.02
N PHE A 55 16.23 -3.06 6.25
CA PHE A 55 17.57 -2.87 5.69
C PHE A 55 18.63 -2.50 6.74
N GLY A 56 18.22 -2.06 7.93
CA GLY A 56 19.12 -1.84 9.06
C GLY A 56 19.47 -3.12 9.85
N VAL A 57 18.71 -4.22 9.65
CA VAL A 57 18.86 -5.47 10.42
C VAL A 57 19.26 -6.65 9.55
N VAL A 58 18.80 -6.71 8.29
CA VAL A 58 19.07 -7.83 7.39
C VAL A 58 20.56 -7.97 7.04
N ASP A 59 21.02 -9.20 6.82
CA ASP A 59 22.28 -9.44 6.09
C ASP A 59 22.14 -8.92 4.65
N TYR A 60 22.72 -7.74 4.40
CA TYR A 60 22.55 -7.06 3.12
C TYR A 60 23.30 -7.75 1.98
N ASP A 61 24.45 -8.38 2.26
CA ASP A 61 25.20 -9.12 1.25
C ASP A 61 24.40 -10.34 0.81
N TRP A 62 23.83 -11.09 1.76
CA TRP A 62 22.91 -12.18 1.47
C TRP A 62 21.67 -11.71 0.70
N TYR A 63 21.11 -10.55 1.07
CA TYR A 63 19.96 -9.99 0.38
C TYR A 63 20.29 -9.72 -1.09
N ILE A 64 21.39 -9.02 -1.38
CA ILE A 64 21.81 -8.72 -2.75
C ILE A 64 22.10 -9.99 -3.53
N ASP A 65 22.79 -10.97 -2.95
CA ASP A 65 23.03 -12.27 -3.60
C ASP A 65 21.74 -12.97 -3.98
N THR A 66 20.80 -13.01 -3.04
CA THR A 66 19.48 -13.62 -3.27
C THR A 66 18.75 -12.88 -4.40
N GLN A 67 18.78 -11.55 -4.41
CA GLN A 67 18.14 -10.76 -5.46
C GLN A 67 18.79 -10.94 -6.83
N LEU A 68 20.13 -11.00 -6.90
CA LEU A 68 20.86 -11.20 -8.15
C LEU A 68 20.63 -12.61 -8.70
N ALA A 69 20.66 -13.64 -7.85
CA ALA A 69 20.39 -15.02 -8.25
C ALA A 69 18.97 -15.18 -8.84
N LEU A 70 17.98 -14.46 -8.30
CA LEU A 70 16.61 -14.46 -8.82
C LEU A 70 16.46 -13.65 -10.13
N SER A 71 17.18 -12.54 -10.26
CA SER A 71 17.01 -11.61 -11.38
C SER A 71 17.88 -11.95 -12.59
N MET A 72 18.99 -12.64 -12.35
CA MET A 72 20.03 -12.95 -13.34
C MET A 72 20.55 -14.39 -13.15
N PRO A 73 19.69 -15.42 -13.27
CA PRO A 73 20.06 -16.81 -12.97
C PRO A 73 21.19 -17.36 -13.86
N ASP A 74 21.33 -16.83 -15.07
CA ASP A 74 22.32 -17.27 -16.06
C ASP A 74 23.57 -16.36 -16.14
N ALA A 75 23.71 -15.39 -15.24
CA ALA A 75 24.84 -14.46 -15.27
C ALA A 75 26.17 -15.13 -14.88
N SER A 76 27.24 -14.71 -15.55
CA SER A 76 28.59 -15.15 -15.21
C SER A 76 29.05 -14.56 -13.87
N PRO A 77 30.04 -15.18 -13.19
CA PRO A 77 30.58 -14.65 -11.94
C PRO A 77 31.09 -13.20 -12.03
N ALA A 78 31.65 -12.81 -13.19
CA ALA A 78 32.14 -11.45 -13.41
C ALA A 78 31.00 -10.42 -13.53
N GLU A 79 29.88 -10.82 -14.13
CA GLU A 79 28.68 -9.96 -14.22
C GLU A 79 28.02 -9.77 -12.85
N LEU A 80 27.90 -10.86 -12.07
CA LEU A 80 27.38 -10.81 -10.70
C LEU A 80 28.21 -9.91 -9.79
N GLU A 81 29.55 -10.03 -9.86
CA GLU A 81 30.45 -9.18 -9.08
C GLU A 81 30.32 -7.69 -9.46
N ASN A 82 30.22 -7.40 -10.75
CA ASN A 82 29.99 -6.04 -11.22
C ASN A 82 28.66 -5.49 -10.68
N MET A 83 27.58 -6.28 -10.70
CA MET A 83 26.28 -5.85 -10.16
C MET A 83 26.28 -5.69 -8.64
N ARG A 84 26.97 -6.57 -7.92
CA ARG A 84 27.17 -6.40 -6.47
C ARG A 84 27.84 -5.07 -6.16
N SER A 85 28.90 -4.71 -6.91
CA SER A 85 29.62 -3.45 -6.69
C SER A 85 28.77 -2.19 -6.88
N LEU A 86 27.70 -2.28 -7.69
CA LEU A 86 26.75 -1.19 -7.96
C LEU A 86 25.56 -1.16 -6.99
N SER A 87 25.38 -2.20 -6.17
CA SER A 87 24.21 -2.35 -5.30
C SER A 87 24.25 -1.44 -4.06
N GLY A 88 25.41 -0.87 -3.73
CA GLY A 88 25.57 0.04 -2.59
C GLY A 88 25.64 -0.70 -1.26
N THR A 89 25.12 -0.07 -0.20
CA THR A 89 25.16 -0.59 1.18
C THR A 89 23.76 -0.70 1.78
N GLY A 90 23.60 -1.55 2.79
CA GLY A 90 22.35 -1.65 3.57
C GLY A 90 21.91 -0.30 4.15
N GLU A 91 22.84 0.54 4.61
CA GLU A 91 22.55 1.89 5.10
C GLU A 91 21.96 2.78 3.98
N SER A 92 22.56 2.75 2.79
CA SER A 92 22.03 3.51 1.65
C SER A 92 20.66 3.00 1.20
N ALA A 93 20.42 1.68 1.24
CA ALA A 93 19.14 1.07 0.95
C ALA A 93 18.08 1.45 1.98
N ALA A 94 18.43 1.45 3.28
CA ALA A 94 17.55 1.91 4.35
C ALA A 94 17.18 3.38 4.18
N GLY A 95 18.16 4.25 3.90
CA GLY A 95 17.93 5.65 3.60
C GLY A 95 17.02 5.86 2.38
N PHE A 96 17.26 5.11 1.30
CA PHE A 96 16.38 5.14 0.13
C PHE A 96 14.97 4.66 0.46
N ALA A 97 14.81 3.62 1.27
CA ALA A 97 13.49 3.13 1.69
C ALA A 97 12.72 4.18 2.51
N LEU A 98 13.39 4.87 3.43
CA LEU A 98 12.80 5.88 4.30
C LEU A 98 12.19 7.06 3.52
N PHE A 99 12.83 7.50 2.45
CA PHE A 99 12.36 8.64 1.64
C PHE A 99 11.63 8.21 0.36
N GLY A 100 12.06 7.12 -0.25
CA GLY A 100 11.52 6.57 -1.49
C GLY A 100 10.12 6.03 -1.32
N ALA A 101 9.81 5.34 -0.20
CA ALA A 101 8.48 4.83 0.04
C ALA A 101 7.42 5.96 0.14
N PRO A 102 7.61 7.04 0.93
CA PRO A 102 6.70 8.18 0.92
C PRO A 102 6.54 8.84 -0.46
N VAL A 103 7.63 9.04 -1.19
CA VAL A 103 7.58 9.62 -2.55
C VAL A 103 6.77 8.74 -3.49
N TYR A 104 6.96 7.43 -3.46
CA TYR A 104 6.17 6.48 -4.23
C TYR A 104 4.68 6.59 -3.89
N LEU A 105 4.33 6.63 -2.60
CA LEU A 105 2.94 6.77 -2.17
C LEU A 105 2.32 8.10 -2.62
N ILE A 106 3.06 9.21 -2.60
CA ILE A 106 2.62 10.51 -3.11
C ILE A 106 2.26 10.41 -4.60
N MET A 107 3.11 9.76 -5.40
CA MET A 107 2.89 9.57 -6.83
C MET A 107 1.70 8.66 -7.12
N VAL A 108 1.60 7.53 -6.43
CA VAL A 108 0.46 6.60 -6.58
C VAL A 108 -0.85 7.26 -6.18
N SER A 109 -0.88 7.98 -5.05
CA SER A 109 -2.05 8.75 -4.61
C SER A 109 -2.46 9.81 -5.64
N ALA A 110 -1.51 10.42 -6.36
CA ALA A 110 -1.82 11.37 -7.43
C ALA A 110 -2.49 10.68 -8.62
N VAL A 111 -1.96 9.52 -9.06
CA VAL A 111 -2.55 8.74 -10.14
C VAL A 111 -3.96 8.27 -9.76
N LEU A 112 -4.14 7.77 -8.54
CA LEU A 112 -5.45 7.30 -8.07
C LEU A 112 -6.42 8.46 -7.85
N GLY A 113 -5.97 9.59 -7.31
CA GLY A 113 -6.78 10.82 -7.21
C GLY A 113 -7.28 11.28 -8.57
N LEU A 114 -6.42 11.23 -9.60
CA LEU A 114 -6.82 11.52 -10.98
C LEU A 114 -7.84 10.50 -11.49
N TYR A 115 -7.62 9.21 -11.25
CA TYR A 115 -8.57 8.16 -11.60
C TYR A 115 -9.97 8.45 -11.01
N TYR A 116 -10.06 8.70 -9.70
CA TYR A 116 -11.34 8.97 -9.04
C TYR A 116 -12.00 10.24 -9.60
N THR A 117 -11.23 11.30 -9.83
CA THR A 117 -11.71 12.53 -10.48
C THR A 117 -12.34 12.24 -11.84
N LEU A 118 -11.67 11.43 -12.67
CA LEU A 118 -12.13 11.14 -14.02
C LEU A 118 -13.40 10.27 -14.05
N VAL A 119 -13.51 9.30 -13.15
CA VAL A 119 -14.67 8.40 -13.14
C VAL A 119 -15.91 9.05 -12.53
N THR A 120 -15.75 10.07 -11.68
CA THR A 120 -16.88 10.80 -11.09
C THR A 120 -17.22 12.11 -11.79
N LYS A 121 -16.41 12.58 -12.75
CA LYS A 121 -16.58 13.90 -13.40
C LYS A 121 -17.96 14.19 -14.01
N ASN A 122 -18.70 13.16 -14.40
CA ASN A 122 -20.02 13.27 -15.04
C ASN A 122 -21.17 13.11 -14.02
N ASP A 123 -20.88 12.98 -12.73
CA ASP A 123 -21.88 12.83 -11.67
C ASP A 123 -22.21 14.20 -11.06
N GLU A 124 -23.47 14.61 -11.14
CA GLU A 124 -23.91 15.95 -10.69
C GLU A 124 -23.69 16.21 -9.19
N LYS A 125 -23.63 15.15 -8.36
CA LYS A 125 -23.35 15.29 -6.93
C LYS A 125 -21.85 15.37 -6.64
N SER A 126 -21.00 14.96 -7.57
CA SER A 126 -19.54 15.04 -7.44
C SER A 126 -19.05 16.46 -7.65
N ILE A 127 -19.15 17.29 -6.62
CA ILE A 127 -18.57 18.65 -6.58
C ILE A 127 -17.06 18.67 -6.25
N HIS A 128 -16.49 17.51 -5.96
CA HIS A 128 -15.13 17.32 -5.47
C HIS A 128 -14.09 17.42 -6.60
N SER A 129 -13.01 18.16 -6.33
CA SER A 129 -11.87 18.39 -7.21
C SER A 129 -10.85 17.25 -7.18
N PHE A 130 -9.80 17.36 -8.00
CA PHE A 130 -8.65 16.46 -7.93
C PHE A 130 -8.03 16.37 -6.53
N PHE A 131 -7.88 17.51 -5.83
CA PHE A 131 -7.23 17.52 -4.52
C PHE A 131 -8.07 16.87 -3.43
N ASP A 132 -9.39 16.87 -3.57
CA ASP A 132 -10.29 16.16 -2.66
C ASP A 132 -10.14 14.65 -2.83
N TRP A 133 -10.11 14.16 -4.08
CA TRP A 133 -9.89 12.75 -4.37
C TRP A 133 -8.47 12.28 -4.06
N TYR A 134 -7.47 13.15 -4.26
CA TYR A 134 -6.11 12.94 -3.80
C TYR A 134 -6.06 12.81 -2.28
N GLY A 135 -6.72 13.72 -1.56
CA GLY A 135 -6.87 13.69 -0.12
C GLY A 135 -7.54 12.39 0.36
N ALA A 136 -8.58 11.94 -0.34
CA ALA A 136 -9.29 10.70 -0.04
C ALA A 136 -8.40 9.45 -0.10
N GLN A 137 -7.36 9.44 -0.95
CA GLN A 137 -6.46 8.28 -1.05
C GLN A 137 -5.77 7.97 0.28
N TRP A 138 -5.37 8.99 1.04
CA TRP A 138 -4.75 8.80 2.35
C TRP A 138 -5.69 8.12 3.35
N TRP A 139 -6.99 8.43 3.28
CA TRP A 139 -8.00 7.76 4.08
C TRP A 139 -8.23 6.31 3.62
N PHE A 140 -8.21 6.05 2.31
CA PHE A 140 -8.35 4.69 1.77
C PHE A 140 -7.18 3.81 2.19
N MET A 141 -5.99 4.39 2.37
CA MET A 141 -4.77 3.70 2.78
C MET A 141 -4.65 3.48 4.29
N MET A 142 -5.53 4.02 5.12
CA MET A 142 -5.48 3.81 6.59
C MET A 142 -5.41 2.33 7.03
N PRO A 143 -6.09 1.37 6.38
CA PRO A 143 -5.93 -0.06 6.70
C PRO A 143 -4.50 -0.60 6.54
N THR A 144 -3.67 0.00 5.68
CA THR A 144 -2.28 -0.44 5.47
C THR A 144 -1.41 -0.24 6.71
N LEU A 145 -1.79 0.71 7.60
CA LEU A 145 -1.09 0.94 8.86
C LEU A 145 -1.06 -0.30 9.75
N ILE A 146 -2.12 -1.13 9.70
CA ILE A 146 -2.18 -2.38 10.47
C ILE A 146 -1.10 -3.35 9.98
N ALA A 147 -0.97 -3.53 8.66
CA ALA A 147 0.07 -4.38 8.08
C ALA A 147 1.47 -3.83 8.40
N SER A 148 1.68 -2.52 8.34
CA SER A 148 2.94 -1.88 8.71
C SER A 148 3.30 -2.10 10.17
N VAL A 149 2.34 -1.97 11.10
CA VAL A 149 2.58 -2.22 12.54
C VAL A 149 2.93 -3.68 12.80
N ILE A 150 2.26 -4.63 12.14
CA ILE A 150 2.61 -6.06 12.24
C ILE A 150 4.04 -6.28 11.71
N SER A 151 4.38 -5.70 10.57
CA SER A 151 5.71 -5.81 9.96
C SER A 151 6.79 -5.24 10.88
N LEU A 152 6.57 -4.07 11.48
CA LEU A 152 7.45 -3.50 12.49
C LEU A 152 7.68 -4.45 13.66
N GLY A 153 6.59 -5.02 14.21
CA GLY A 153 6.68 -5.98 15.31
C GLY A 153 7.52 -7.20 14.93
N LEU A 154 7.35 -7.74 13.72
CA LEU A 154 8.12 -8.89 13.24
C LEU A 154 9.61 -8.56 13.05
N ILE A 155 9.91 -7.40 12.45
CA ILE A 155 11.30 -6.98 12.19
C ILE A 155 12.05 -6.68 13.48
N LEU A 156 11.39 -6.10 14.48
CA LEU A 156 11.98 -5.83 15.80
C LEU A 156 12.35 -7.10 16.58
N LEU A 157 11.84 -8.27 16.17
CA LEU A 157 12.20 -9.57 16.75
C LEU A 157 13.40 -10.22 16.05
N LEU A 158 13.89 -9.64 14.96
CA LEU A 158 15.03 -10.17 14.21
C LEU A 158 16.35 -9.80 14.88
N GLU A 159 17.31 -10.72 14.79
CA GLU A 159 18.69 -10.45 15.19
C GLU A 159 19.43 -9.68 14.08
N PRO A 160 20.40 -8.81 14.42
CA PRO A 160 21.26 -8.17 13.43
C PRO A 160 21.99 -9.20 12.56
N GLY A 161 21.95 -9.04 11.24
CA GLY A 161 22.48 -9.98 10.27
C GLY A 161 21.54 -11.15 9.92
N ALA A 162 20.25 -11.05 10.26
CA ALA A 162 19.29 -12.10 9.92
C ALA A 162 19.09 -12.21 8.39
N GLN A 163 19.06 -13.44 7.89
CA GLN A 163 18.77 -13.78 6.49
C GLN A 163 17.28 -14.04 6.30
N VAL A 164 16.50 -12.96 6.24
CA VAL A 164 15.04 -13.01 6.20
C VAL A 164 14.54 -12.40 4.90
N SER A 165 13.60 -13.08 4.24
CA SER A 165 12.98 -12.58 3.01
C SER A 165 12.27 -11.25 3.22
N GLN A 166 12.32 -10.39 2.20
CA GLN A 166 11.59 -9.11 2.16
C GLN A 166 10.07 -9.26 2.23
N SER A 167 9.52 -10.48 2.11
CA SER A 167 8.09 -10.74 2.32
C SER A 167 7.60 -10.31 3.71
N VAL A 168 8.49 -10.23 4.71
CA VAL A 168 8.19 -9.71 6.06
C VAL A 168 7.70 -8.25 6.05
N LEU A 169 7.98 -7.49 4.98
CA LEU A 169 7.48 -6.12 4.77
C LEU A 169 5.98 -6.06 4.45
N SER A 170 5.38 -7.20 4.08
CA SER A 170 3.97 -7.31 3.71
C SER A 170 3.33 -8.53 4.38
N PRO A 171 3.24 -8.55 5.73
CA PRO A 171 2.85 -9.75 6.47
C PRO A 171 1.40 -10.20 6.26
N THR A 172 0.59 -9.36 5.62
CA THR A 172 -0.79 -9.62 5.25
C THR A 172 -0.94 -10.10 3.80
N SER A 173 0.15 -10.24 3.05
CA SER A 173 0.14 -10.83 1.72
C SER A 173 -0.04 -12.34 1.80
N LEU A 174 -0.65 -12.93 0.78
CA LEU A 174 -0.74 -14.38 0.68
C LEU A 174 0.64 -15.02 0.53
N SER A 175 1.60 -14.35 -0.11
CA SER A 175 2.98 -14.86 -0.20
C SER A 175 3.61 -15.04 1.18
N TYR A 176 3.41 -14.09 2.11
CA TYR A 176 3.91 -14.21 3.47
C TYR A 176 3.13 -15.26 4.28
N ILE A 177 1.80 -15.21 4.23
CA ILE A 177 0.93 -16.11 5.02
C ILE A 177 1.16 -17.58 4.68
N PHE A 178 1.37 -17.88 3.39
CA PHE A 178 1.64 -19.25 2.93
C PHE A 178 3.14 -19.58 2.82
N ALA A 179 4.01 -18.69 3.31
CA ALA A 179 5.47 -18.85 3.25
C ALA A 179 5.97 -19.24 1.85
N VAL A 180 5.44 -18.58 0.82
CA VAL A 180 5.83 -18.82 -0.57
C VAL A 180 7.26 -18.32 -0.77
N GLU A 181 8.12 -19.17 -1.31
CA GLU A 181 9.51 -18.81 -1.57
C GLU A 181 9.62 -17.81 -2.73
N PRO A 182 10.56 -16.84 -2.68
CA PRO A 182 10.78 -15.88 -3.77
C PRO A 182 11.09 -16.49 -5.14
N SER A 183 11.64 -17.71 -5.16
CA SER A 183 11.93 -18.49 -6.37
C SER A 183 10.67 -19.04 -7.06
N ASN A 184 9.53 -19.06 -6.37
CA ASN A 184 8.28 -19.58 -6.91
C ASN A 184 7.64 -18.56 -7.87
N GLU A 185 7.17 -19.01 -9.04
CA GLU A 185 6.56 -18.16 -10.07
C GLU A 185 5.31 -17.39 -9.57
N TRP A 186 4.61 -17.94 -8.57
CA TRP A 186 3.44 -17.32 -7.95
C TRP A 186 3.78 -16.29 -6.87
N PHE A 187 5.04 -16.20 -6.43
CA PHE A 187 5.46 -15.33 -5.33
C PHE A 187 5.02 -13.87 -5.54
N ASN A 188 5.27 -13.31 -6.73
CA ASN A 188 4.94 -11.93 -7.04
C ASN A 188 3.42 -11.70 -7.04
N PHE A 189 2.66 -12.57 -7.71
CA PHE A 189 1.19 -12.48 -7.72
C PHE A 189 0.60 -12.56 -6.31
N MET A 190 1.07 -13.52 -5.51
CA MET A 190 0.61 -13.70 -4.13
C MET A 190 1.06 -12.56 -3.20
N SER A 191 2.11 -11.81 -3.56
CA SER A 191 2.55 -10.62 -2.83
C SER A 191 1.61 -9.42 -3.02
N TYR A 192 0.94 -9.32 -4.18
CA TYR A 192 -0.09 -8.30 -4.42
C TYR A 192 -1.44 -8.64 -3.78
N LEU A 193 -1.71 -9.93 -3.51
CA LEU A 193 -2.90 -10.37 -2.80
C LEU A 193 -2.75 -10.12 -1.30
N ARG A 194 -3.17 -8.94 -0.85
CA ARG A 194 -3.09 -8.49 0.54
C ARG A 194 -4.48 -8.38 1.16
N ILE A 195 -4.64 -8.86 2.40
CA ILE A 195 -5.95 -8.92 3.07
C ILE A 195 -6.58 -7.52 3.22
N GLU A 196 -5.78 -6.52 3.57
CA GLU A 196 -6.23 -5.15 3.77
C GLU A 196 -6.71 -4.45 2.50
N THR A 197 -6.38 -4.98 1.31
CA THR A 197 -6.87 -4.43 0.02
C THR A 197 -8.40 -4.47 -0.05
N ILE A 198 -9.04 -5.50 0.54
CA ILE A 198 -10.51 -5.58 0.62
C ILE A 198 -11.06 -4.39 1.41
N TRP A 199 -10.35 -3.98 2.47
CA TRP A 199 -10.74 -2.85 3.30
C TRP A 199 -10.54 -1.53 2.57
N THR A 200 -9.42 -1.36 1.86
CA THR A 200 -9.15 -0.20 0.99
C THR A 200 -10.28 -0.02 -0.04
N ILE A 201 -10.67 -1.10 -0.73
CA ILE A 201 -11.77 -1.10 -1.70
C ILE A 201 -13.09 -0.73 -1.02
N TYR A 202 -13.36 -1.29 0.15
CA TYR A 202 -14.56 -0.96 0.92
C TYR A 202 -14.63 0.54 1.28
N LEU A 203 -13.52 1.14 1.74
CA LEU A 203 -13.46 2.56 2.06
C LEU A 203 -13.68 3.43 0.81
N GLY A 204 -13.03 3.09 -0.31
CA GLY A 204 -13.27 3.76 -1.59
C GLY A 204 -14.74 3.69 -2.03
N ALA A 205 -15.38 2.52 -1.87
CA ALA A 205 -16.79 2.35 -2.20
C ALA A 205 -17.72 3.16 -1.29
N ILE A 206 -17.44 3.25 0.02
CA ILE A 206 -18.21 4.09 0.93
C ILE A 206 -18.04 5.58 0.58
N CYS A 207 -16.81 6.02 0.30
CA CYS A 207 -16.54 7.38 -0.12
C CYS A 207 -17.30 7.76 -1.39
N LEU A 208 -17.21 6.93 -2.44
CA LEU A 208 -17.98 7.11 -3.68
C LEU A 208 -19.48 7.26 -3.42
N ARG A 209 -20.06 6.46 -2.53
CA ARG A 209 -21.48 6.58 -2.17
C ARG A 209 -21.82 7.88 -1.44
N GLN A 210 -20.90 8.40 -0.63
CA GLN A 210 -21.10 9.69 0.03
C GLN A 210 -20.95 10.85 -0.93
N TRP A 211 -19.95 10.81 -1.81
CA TRP A 211 -19.55 11.95 -2.63
C TRP A 211 -20.20 11.99 -4.01
N THR A 212 -20.91 10.93 -4.42
CA THR A 212 -21.57 10.83 -5.73
C THR A 212 -23.00 10.25 -5.61
N ASN A 213 -23.73 10.19 -6.72
CA ASN A 213 -25.01 9.49 -6.84
C ASN A 213 -24.85 8.01 -7.27
N PHE A 214 -23.65 7.44 -7.20
CA PHE A 214 -23.42 6.07 -7.63
C PHE A 214 -24.22 5.07 -6.78
N SER A 215 -24.78 4.05 -7.45
CA SER A 215 -25.37 2.91 -6.76
C SER A 215 -24.30 2.12 -5.99
N ASN A 216 -24.72 1.26 -5.05
CA ASN A 216 -23.79 0.42 -4.29
C ASN A 216 -22.90 -0.42 -5.21
N LYS A 217 -23.50 -1.06 -6.24
CA LYS A 217 -22.77 -1.88 -7.21
C LYS A 217 -21.75 -1.05 -7.98
N LYS A 218 -22.15 0.12 -8.48
CA LYS A 218 -21.27 1.01 -9.23
C LYS A 218 -20.09 1.45 -8.36
N SER A 219 -20.35 1.84 -7.12
CA SER A 219 -19.32 2.28 -6.17
C SER A 219 -18.29 1.19 -5.86
N ILE A 220 -18.74 -0.05 -5.64
CA ILE A 220 -17.84 -1.19 -5.41
C ILE A 220 -16.97 -1.46 -6.65
N VAL A 221 -17.57 -1.47 -7.84
CA VAL A 221 -16.85 -1.73 -9.09
C VAL A 221 -15.77 -0.66 -9.31
N PHE A 222 -16.11 0.62 -9.23
CA PHE A 222 -15.14 1.71 -9.43
C PHE A 222 -14.06 1.73 -8.33
N ALA A 223 -14.40 1.40 -7.09
CA ALA A 223 -13.39 1.29 -6.04
C ALA A 223 -12.42 0.11 -6.24
N ALA A 224 -12.90 -1.00 -6.83
CA ALA A 224 -12.11 -2.21 -7.04
C ALA A 224 -11.22 -2.17 -8.29
N ILE A 225 -11.58 -1.38 -9.31
CA ILE A 225 -10.87 -1.33 -10.61
C ILE A 225 -9.35 -1.20 -10.46
N PRO A 226 -8.79 -0.26 -9.66
CA PRO A 226 -7.34 -0.11 -9.55
C PRO A 226 -6.64 -1.38 -9.08
N SER A 227 -7.17 -2.02 -8.03
CA SER A 227 -6.62 -3.28 -7.50
C SER A 227 -6.79 -4.44 -8.49
N VAL A 228 -7.94 -4.54 -9.17
CA VAL A 228 -8.19 -5.58 -10.18
C VAL A 228 -7.23 -5.45 -11.36
N ILE A 229 -6.92 -4.23 -11.81
CA ILE A 229 -5.94 -3.99 -12.87
C ILE A 229 -4.56 -4.50 -12.45
N ILE A 230 -4.08 -4.13 -11.25
CA ILE A 230 -2.78 -4.58 -10.73
C ILE A 230 -2.72 -6.11 -10.65
N LEU A 231 -3.76 -6.74 -10.08
CA LEU A 231 -3.83 -8.19 -9.96
C LEU A 231 -3.88 -8.89 -11.31
N THR A 232 -4.58 -8.32 -12.29
CA THR A 232 -4.69 -8.87 -13.64
C THR A 232 -3.35 -8.80 -14.37
N ILE A 233 -2.66 -7.65 -14.31
CA ILE A 233 -1.33 -7.48 -14.90
C ILE A 233 -0.34 -8.47 -14.26
N SER A 234 -0.34 -8.56 -12.93
CA SER A 234 0.53 -9.49 -12.23
C SER A 234 0.22 -10.95 -12.56
N LEU A 235 -1.06 -11.31 -12.70
CA LEU A 235 -1.46 -12.67 -13.06
C LEU A 235 -1.00 -13.02 -14.47
N ILE A 236 -1.18 -12.12 -15.45
CA ILE A 236 -0.72 -12.33 -16.83
C ILE A 236 0.80 -12.53 -16.84
N TRP A 237 1.55 -11.71 -16.11
CA TRP A 237 3.00 -11.84 -16.01
C TRP A 237 3.42 -13.17 -15.37
N THR A 238 2.75 -13.61 -14.29
CA THR A 238 3.01 -14.93 -13.69
C THR A 238 2.71 -16.06 -14.67
N LEU A 239 1.59 -15.99 -15.40
CA LEU A 239 1.23 -17.02 -16.39
C LEU A 239 2.24 -17.12 -17.55
N SER A 240 2.90 -16.02 -17.92
CA SER A 240 3.93 -16.05 -18.96
C SER A 240 5.27 -16.64 -18.50
N GLN A 241 5.48 -16.85 -17.20
CA GLN A 241 6.67 -17.55 -16.69
C GLN A 241 6.47 -19.08 -16.69
N LEU A 242 5.22 -19.54 -16.67
CA LEU A 242 4.85 -20.97 -16.67
C LEU A 242 4.93 -21.63 -18.05
N SER A 243 5.07 -20.84 -19.11
CA SER A 243 5.02 -21.25 -20.52
C SER A 243 6.42 -21.37 -21.12
#